data_AF-A0A1F7QVN9-F1
#
_entry.id   AF-A0A1F7QVN9-F1
#
_cell.length_a   1.000
_cell.length_b   1.000
_cell.length_c   1.000
_cell.angle_alpha   90.00
_cell.angle_beta   90.00
_cell.angle_gamma   90.00
#
_symmetry.space_group_name_H-M   'P 1'
#
loop_
_entity.id
_entity.type
_entity.pdbx_description
1 polymer ?
#
loop_
_entity_poly.entity_id
_entity_poly.type
_entity_poly.pdbx_seq_one_letter_code
_entity_poly.pdbx_strand_id
1 'polypeptide(L)'
;MTDVNYEVQKIHAIENVSKKHFGIDLRVKKIIASDITTGSDVFTTLFKDDTGTIYTLSESDTDMTLSDVMTMVKAMNLEATGYLAPHRDSNYFTKRGREAYSAVFPGRDISQADITYYQTLSSYNPALVKIARINGDLRSYNTVSSQWRKEYEESYIKEVSNE
;
A
#
# COMPACT_ATOMS: atom_id res chain seq x y z
N MET A 1 -19.29 -9.03 -21.60
CA MET A 1 -19.31 -10.20 -20.68
C MET A 1 -17.89 -10.43 -20.12
N THR A 2 -17.20 -9.36 -19.74
CA THR A 2 -15.74 -9.30 -19.54
C THR A 2 -15.38 -8.60 -18.22
N ASP A 3 -16.05 -7.49 -17.89
CA ASP A 3 -15.73 -6.69 -16.69
C ASP A 3 -16.09 -7.40 -15.37
N VAL A 4 -17.25 -8.05 -15.32
CA VAL A 4 -17.69 -8.83 -14.14
C VAL A 4 -16.71 -9.96 -13.81
N ASN A 5 -16.06 -10.54 -14.84
CA ASN A 5 -15.07 -11.60 -14.63
C ASN A 5 -13.75 -11.03 -14.11
N TYR A 6 -13.34 -9.85 -14.62
CA TYR A 6 -12.13 -9.17 -14.17
C TYR A 6 -12.21 -8.76 -12.69
N GLU A 7 -13.30 -8.13 -12.27
CA GLU A 7 -13.45 -7.67 -10.89
C GLU A 7 -13.44 -8.83 -9.90
N VAL A 8 -14.16 -9.92 -10.20
CA VAL A 8 -14.17 -11.13 -9.37
C VAL A 8 -12.77 -11.76 -9.26
N GLN A 9 -12.03 -11.85 -10.38
CA GLN A 9 -10.65 -12.35 -10.35
C GLN A 9 -9.74 -11.47 -9.50
N LYS A 10 -9.89 -10.14 -9.61
CA LYS A 10 -9.08 -9.18 -8.87
C LYS A 10 -9.37 -9.21 -7.38
N ILE A 11 -10.64 -9.31 -7.00
CA ILE A 11 -11.08 -9.55 -5.61
C ILE A 11 -10.38 -10.78 -5.06
N HIS A 12 -10.46 -11.93 -5.75
CA HIS A 12 -9.81 -13.16 -5.30
C HIS A 12 -8.28 -13.03 -5.23
N ALA A 13 -7.66 -12.32 -6.15
CA ALA A 13 -6.23 -12.04 -6.11
C ALA A 13 -5.84 -11.24 -4.86
N ILE A 14 -6.56 -10.15 -4.56
CA ILE A 14 -6.33 -9.31 -3.38
C ILE A 14 -6.51 -10.12 -2.09
N GLU A 15 -7.59 -10.89 -1.96
CA GLU A 15 -7.85 -11.71 -0.78
C GLU A 15 -6.77 -12.77 -0.59
N ASN A 16 -6.35 -13.42 -1.67
CA ASN A 16 -5.30 -14.44 -1.65
C ASN A 16 -3.93 -13.84 -1.29
N VAL A 17 -3.55 -12.69 -1.84
CA VAL A 17 -2.30 -11.98 -1.49
C VAL A 17 -2.35 -11.53 -0.03
N SER A 18 -3.47 -10.94 0.41
CA SER A 18 -3.69 -10.51 1.79
C SER A 18 -3.48 -11.67 2.79
N LYS A 19 -4.05 -12.83 2.48
CA LYS A 19 -3.93 -14.04 3.31
C LYS A 19 -2.54 -14.64 3.28
N LYS A 20 -1.94 -14.82 2.10
CA LYS A 20 -0.65 -15.51 1.95
C LYS A 20 0.52 -14.64 2.42
N HIS A 21 0.52 -13.37 2.06
CA HIS A 21 1.66 -12.48 2.31
C HIS A 21 1.56 -11.80 3.68
N PHE A 22 0.36 -11.42 4.13
CA PHE A 22 0.17 -10.68 5.39
C PHE A 22 -0.50 -11.51 6.49
N GLY A 23 -1.09 -12.67 6.16
CA GLY A 23 -1.85 -13.50 7.11
C GLY A 23 -3.18 -12.91 7.53
N ILE A 24 -3.74 -12.00 6.72
CA ILE A 24 -5.00 -11.32 7.00
C ILE A 24 -6.07 -11.88 6.07
N ASP A 25 -7.16 -12.39 6.66
CA ASP A 25 -8.30 -12.91 5.92
C ASP A 25 -9.26 -11.76 5.57
N LEU A 26 -8.84 -10.91 4.63
CA LEU A 26 -9.69 -9.82 4.12
C LEU A 26 -10.78 -10.39 3.23
N ARG A 27 -11.98 -9.81 3.33
CA ARG A 27 -13.09 -10.03 2.40
C ARG A 27 -13.36 -8.75 1.66
N VAL A 28 -13.05 -8.71 0.37
CA VAL A 28 -13.21 -7.48 -0.42
C VAL A 28 -14.69 -7.31 -0.75
N LYS A 29 -15.30 -6.25 -0.23
CA LYS A 29 -16.69 -5.90 -0.53
C LYS A 29 -16.81 -5.17 -1.86
N LYS A 30 -15.86 -4.27 -2.15
CA LYS A 30 -15.90 -3.41 -3.33
C LYS A 30 -14.52 -2.92 -3.73
N ILE A 31 -14.21 -2.94 -5.02
CA ILE A 31 -13.07 -2.22 -5.58
C ILE A 31 -13.51 -0.77 -5.88
N ILE A 32 -12.78 0.21 -5.34
CA ILE A 32 -13.07 1.64 -5.53
C ILE A 32 -12.38 2.15 -6.79
N ALA A 33 -11.10 1.81 -6.94
CA ALA A 33 -10.29 2.15 -8.10
C ALA A 33 -9.16 1.12 -8.23
N SER A 34 -8.80 0.76 -9.44
CA SER A 34 -7.92 -0.38 -9.72
C SER A 34 -6.93 -0.02 -10.83
N ASP A 35 -5.76 -0.66 -10.82
CA ASP A 35 -4.68 -0.41 -11.80
C ASP A 35 -4.18 1.03 -11.82
N ILE A 36 -4.22 1.71 -10.66
CA ILE A 36 -3.72 3.06 -10.54
C ILE A 36 -2.20 2.99 -10.61
N THR A 37 -1.61 3.57 -11.66
CA THR A 37 -0.16 3.71 -11.76
C THR A 37 0.33 4.65 -10.66
N THR A 38 1.25 4.18 -9.82
CA THR A 38 1.73 4.90 -8.61
C THR A 38 3.25 5.03 -8.54
N GLY A 39 3.93 4.45 -9.53
CA GLY A 39 5.36 4.56 -9.81
C GLY A 39 5.62 4.16 -11.26
N SER A 40 6.88 4.01 -11.65
CA SER A 40 7.25 3.60 -13.01
C SER A 40 6.71 2.22 -13.39
N ASP A 41 6.57 1.33 -12.41
CA ASP A 41 6.14 -0.06 -12.57
C ASP A 41 5.32 -0.53 -11.35
N VAL A 42 4.58 0.40 -10.74
CA VAL A 42 3.79 0.12 -9.53
C VAL A 42 2.33 0.33 -9.82
N PHE A 43 1.52 -0.71 -9.62
CA PHE A 43 0.07 -0.67 -9.75
C PHE A 43 -0.57 -0.80 -8.38
N THR A 44 -1.49 0.12 -8.10
CA THR A 44 -2.20 0.16 -6.82
C THR A 44 -3.69 -0.02 -7.03
N THR A 45 -4.29 -0.87 -6.19
CA THR A 45 -5.75 -1.03 -6.10
C THR A 45 -6.24 -0.50 -4.76
N LEU A 46 -7.22 0.40 -4.80
CA LEU A 46 -7.94 0.95 -3.66
C LEU A 46 -9.27 0.20 -3.51
N PHE A 47 -9.54 -0.37 -2.34
CA PHE A 47 -10.72 -1.20 -2.12
C PHE A 47 -11.26 -1.07 -0.69
N LYS A 48 -12.52 -1.48 -0.51
CA LYS A 48 -13.22 -1.52 0.77
C LYS A 48 -13.50 -2.97 1.16
N ASP A 49 -13.22 -3.33 2.40
CA ASP A 49 -13.60 -4.65 2.94
C ASP A 49 -15.07 -4.70 3.39
N ASP A 50 -15.53 -5.86 3.85
CA ASP A 50 -16.88 -6.07 4.37
C ASP A 50 -17.15 -5.36 5.71
N THR A 51 -16.11 -4.93 6.43
CA THR A 51 -16.21 -4.08 7.63
C THR A 51 -16.35 -2.59 7.30
N GLY A 52 -16.16 -2.20 6.04
CA GLY A 52 -16.14 -0.81 5.60
C GLY A 52 -14.77 -0.13 5.71
N THR A 53 -13.72 -0.87 6.09
CA THR A 53 -12.35 -0.35 6.13
C THR A 53 -11.78 -0.25 4.72
N ILE A 54 -11.12 0.88 4.42
CA ILE A 54 -10.47 1.11 3.13
C ILE A 54 -9.00 0.68 3.20
N TYR A 55 -8.54 0.01 2.15
CA TYR A 55 -7.15 -0.41 1.98
C TYR A 55 -6.63 -0.06 0.59
N THR A 56 -5.31 0.04 0.48
CA THR A 56 -4.62 -0.08 -0.80
C THR A 56 -3.74 -1.32 -0.82
N LEU A 57 -3.74 -2.03 -1.94
CA LEU A 57 -2.73 -3.03 -2.28
C LEU A 57 -1.88 -2.51 -3.44
N SER A 58 -0.59 -2.33 -3.22
CA SER A 58 0.38 -1.91 -4.24
C SER A 58 1.31 -3.07 -4.60
N GLU A 59 1.50 -3.29 -5.89
CA GLU A 59 2.29 -4.38 -6.45
C GLU A 59 3.22 -3.84 -7.55
N SER A 60 4.39 -4.44 -7.67
CA SER A 60 5.46 -4.02 -8.60
C SER A 60 6.29 -5.24 -9.01
N ASP A 61 6.84 -5.26 -10.23
CA ASP A 61 7.80 -6.31 -10.62
C ASP A 61 9.21 -6.03 -10.05
N THR A 62 9.42 -4.83 -9.51
CA THR A 62 10.67 -4.39 -8.85
C THR A 62 10.49 -4.20 -7.34
N ASP A 63 11.58 -4.23 -6.59
CA ASP A 63 11.57 -4.00 -5.14
C ASP A 63 11.02 -2.60 -4.80
N MET A 64 10.14 -2.55 -3.78
CA MET A 64 9.67 -1.31 -3.17
C MET A 64 10.10 -1.29 -1.72
N THR A 65 10.52 -0.14 -1.18
CA THR A 65 10.75 0.02 0.25
C THR A 65 9.50 0.56 0.95
N LEU A 66 9.45 0.44 2.28
CA LEU A 66 8.42 1.11 3.07
C LEU A 66 8.41 2.64 2.83
N SER A 67 9.58 3.26 2.64
CA SER A 67 9.70 4.69 2.31
C SER A 67 9.04 5.05 0.97
N ASP A 68 9.20 4.19 -0.03
CA ASP A 68 8.56 4.38 -1.35
C ASP A 68 7.05 4.30 -1.20
N VAL A 69 6.55 3.29 -0.49
CA VAL A 69 5.11 3.11 -0.24
C VAL A 69 4.51 4.29 0.52
N MET A 70 5.17 4.76 1.57
CA MET A 70 4.74 5.96 2.31
C MET A 70 4.66 7.20 1.41
N THR A 71 5.62 7.35 0.50
CA THR A 71 5.67 8.46 -0.46
C THR A 71 4.53 8.35 -1.48
N MET A 72 4.30 7.16 -2.02
CA MET A 72 3.21 6.89 -2.96
C MET A 72 1.84 7.16 -2.34
N VAL A 73 1.57 6.61 -1.15
CA VAL A 73 0.31 6.82 -0.41
C VAL A 73 0.03 8.31 -0.22
N LYS A 74 1.02 9.09 0.23
CA LYS A 74 0.89 10.53 0.39
C LYS A 74 0.62 11.24 -0.94
N ALA A 75 1.32 10.85 -2.00
CA ALA A 75 1.21 11.48 -3.31
C ALA A 75 -0.11 11.14 -4.04
N MET A 76 -0.71 9.99 -3.73
CA MET A 76 -2.08 9.62 -4.10
C MET A 76 -3.16 10.43 -3.35
N ASN A 77 -2.77 11.33 -2.45
CA ASN A 77 -3.65 12.02 -1.51
C ASN A 77 -4.34 11.10 -0.49
N LEU A 78 -3.67 10.05 -0.04
CA LEU A 78 -4.20 9.13 0.98
C LEU A 78 -3.52 9.38 2.32
N GLU A 79 -4.26 9.16 3.40
CA GLU A 79 -3.72 9.12 4.76
C GLU A 79 -3.77 7.70 5.31
N ALA A 80 -2.60 7.14 5.63
CA ALA A 80 -2.52 5.79 6.19
C ALA A 80 -2.80 5.79 7.70
N THR A 81 -3.56 4.81 8.19
CA THR A 81 -3.62 4.44 9.60
C THR A 81 -2.55 3.40 9.96
N GLY A 82 -2.11 2.60 8.99
CA GLY A 82 -1.08 1.59 9.23
C GLY A 82 -0.61 0.86 7.99
N TYR A 83 0.63 0.39 8.04
CA TYR A 83 1.28 -0.42 7.01
C TYR A 83 1.36 -1.86 7.52
N LEU A 84 0.71 -2.80 6.83
CA LEU A 84 0.56 -4.16 7.32
C LEU A 84 1.86 -4.93 7.09
N ALA A 85 2.44 -5.45 8.18
CA ALA A 85 3.73 -6.11 8.11
C ALA A 85 3.66 -7.44 7.31
N PRO A 86 4.63 -7.69 6.41
CA PRO A 86 4.76 -8.97 5.70
C PRO A 86 4.92 -10.18 6.61
N HIS A 87 4.68 -11.36 6.03
CA HIS A 87 4.97 -12.67 6.59
C HIS A 87 4.35 -12.97 7.95
N ARG A 88 3.27 -12.26 8.30
CA ARG A 88 2.63 -12.36 9.63
C ARG A 88 3.58 -11.97 10.77
N ASP A 89 4.62 -11.22 10.46
CA ASP A 89 5.62 -10.76 11.42
C ASP A 89 5.35 -9.31 11.77
N SER A 90 4.59 -9.06 12.83
CA SER A 90 4.28 -7.70 13.30
C SER A 90 5.53 -6.86 13.60
N ASN A 91 6.69 -7.50 13.78
CA ASN A 91 7.97 -6.84 14.05
C ASN A 91 8.85 -6.73 12.81
N TYR A 92 8.38 -7.11 11.61
CA TYR A 92 9.17 -7.16 10.37
C TYR A 92 9.99 -5.89 10.14
N PHE A 93 9.34 -4.73 10.05
CA PHE A 93 10.02 -3.46 9.82
C PHE A 93 11.02 -3.14 10.91
N THR A 94 10.67 -3.43 12.17
CA THR A 94 11.57 -3.21 13.31
C THR A 94 12.81 -4.09 13.26
N LYS A 95 12.66 -5.38 12.91
CA LYS A 95 13.79 -6.30 12.76
C LYS A 95 14.71 -5.86 11.63
N ARG A 96 14.15 -5.57 10.45
CA ARG A 96 14.90 -5.07 9.30
C ARG A 96 15.61 -3.75 9.58
N GLY A 97 14.94 -2.84 10.28
CA GLY A 97 15.54 -1.57 10.71
C GLY A 97 16.72 -1.77 11.68
N ARG A 98 16.61 -2.71 12.63
CA ARG A 98 17.72 -3.06 13.54
C ARG A 98 18.89 -3.70 12.81
N GLU A 99 18.62 -4.61 11.88
CA GLU A 99 19.64 -5.25 11.04
C GLU A 99 20.40 -4.20 10.21
N ALA A 100 19.66 -3.31 9.53
CA ALA A 100 20.25 -2.25 8.72
C ALA A 100 21.04 -1.22 9.57
N TYR A 101 20.52 -0.83 10.74
CA TYR A 101 21.24 0.05 11.66
C TYR A 101 22.54 -0.60 12.15
N SER A 102 22.48 -1.87 12.58
CA SER A 102 23.64 -2.59 13.14
C SER A 102 24.73 -2.83 12.10
N ALA A 103 24.37 -2.94 10.82
CA ALA A 103 25.31 -3.03 9.72
C ALA A 103 26.11 -1.73 9.51
N VAL A 104 25.49 -0.57 9.75
CA VAL A 104 26.13 0.75 9.63
C VAL A 104 26.87 1.15 10.92
N PHE A 105 26.32 0.80 12.08
CA PHE A 105 26.84 1.17 13.40
C PHE A 105 27.05 -0.06 14.30
N PRO A 106 28.04 -0.91 14.01
CA PRO A 106 28.28 -2.13 14.78
C PRO A 106 28.64 -1.81 16.23
N GLY A 107 28.02 -2.52 17.18
CA GLY A 107 28.32 -2.44 18.61
C GLY A 107 27.75 -1.22 19.34
N ARG A 108 26.92 -0.39 18.70
CA ARG A 108 26.17 0.67 19.38
C ARG A 108 24.87 0.16 19.97
N ASP A 109 24.51 0.69 21.14
CA ASP A 109 23.19 0.51 21.71
C ASP A 109 22.12 1.08 20.79
N ILE A 110 21.00 0.38 20.69
CA ILE A 110 19.93 0.70 19.72
C ILE A 110 18.73 1.27 20.46
N SER A 111 18.37 2.53 20.19
CA SER A 111 17.08 3.08 20.58
C SER A 111 16.04 2.94 19.45
N GLN A 112 14.76 3.12 19.79
CA GLN A 112 13.70 3.12 18.78
C GLN A 112 13.81 4.33 17.82
N ALA A 113 14.26 5.48 18.32
CA ALA A 113 14.46 6.67 17.50
C ALA A 113 15.55 6.41 16.43
N ASP A 114 16.61 5.70 16.81
CA ASP A 114 17.73 5.38 15.91
C ASP A 114 17.32 4.52 14.72
N ILE A 115 16.37 3.60 14.91
CA ILE A 115 15.97 2.66 13.86
C ILE A 115 14.84 3.17 12.98
N THR A 116 14.12 4.23 13.37
CA THR A 116 12.93 4.72 12.63
C THR A 116 13.22 4.93 11.14
N TYR A 117 14.33 5.60 10.81
CA TYR A 117 14.75 5.76 9.42
C TYR A 117 15.09 4.43 8.75
N TYR A 118 15.81 3.54 9.43
CA TYR A 118 16.22 2.25 8.88
C TYR A 118 15.03 1.30 8.66
N GLN A 119 13.95 1.43 9.44
CA GLN A 119 12.71 0.70 9.20
C GLN A 119 12.13 1.04 7.82
N THR A 120 12.24 2.29 7.37
CA THR A 120 11.68 2.71 6.08
C THR A 120 12.44 2.13 4.88
N LEU A 121 13.67 1.66 5.08
CA LEU A 121 14.47 1.00 4.03
C LEU A 121 14.10 -0.48 3.82
N SER A 122 13.21 -1.03 4.65
CA SER A 122 12.78 -2.43 4.54
C SER A 122 12.04 -2.67 3.23
N SER A 123 12.36 -3.76 2.53
CA SER A 123 11.59 -4.22 1.37
C SER A 123 10.13 -4.48 1.76
N TYR A 124 9.22 -3.99 0.93
CA TYR A 124 7.79 -3.96 1.14
C TYR A 124 7.03 -4.08 -0.19
N ASN A 125 7.08 -5.26 -0.79
CA ASN A 125 6.37 -5.63 -2.01
C ASN A 125 5.85 -7.09 -1.90
N PRO A 126 4.54 -7.36 -2.07
CA PRO A 126 3.46 -6.38 -2.18
C PRO A 126 3.27 -5.55 -0.91
N ALA A 127 2.61 -4.41 -1.02
CA ALA A 127 2.36 -3.50 0.10
C ALA A 127 0.86 -3.34 0.37
N LEU A 128 0.42 -3.69 1.57
CA LEU A 128 -0.98 -3.55 2.00
C LEU A 128 -1.09 -2.44 3.05
N VAL A 129 -1.85 -1.39 2.77
CA VAL A 129 -1.93 -0.21 3.63
C VAL A 129 -3.37 0.03 4.02
N LYS A 130 -3.62 0.23 5.33
CA LYS A 130 -4.93 0.63 5.84
C LYS A 130 -5.06 2.15 5.74
N ILE A 131 -6.14 2.62 5.13
CA ILE A 131 -6.37 4.03 4.82
C ILE A 131 -7.38 4.63 5.81
N ALA A 132 -6.99 5.74 6.44
CA ALA A 132 -7.83 6.53 7.34
C ALA A 132 -8.83 7.38 6.55
N ARG A 133 -8.34 8.07 5.52
CA ARG A 133 -9.12 8.96 4.67
C ARG A 133 -8.43 9.23 3.33
N ILE A 134 -9.24 9.68 2.37
CA ILE A 134 -8.83 10.15 1.06
C ILE A 134 -8.99 11.67 1.07
N ASN A 135 -7.93 12.41 0.75
CA ASN A 135 -7.86 13.86 0.88
C ASN A 135 -8.00 14.55 -0.49
N GLY A 136 -9.23 14.86 -0.90
CA GLY A 136 -9.47 15.44 -2.23
C GLY A 136 -9.40 14.39 -3.34
N ASP A 137 -8.92 14.81 -4.51
CA ASP A 137 -8.87 13.96 -5.70
C ASP A 137 -7.87 12.80 -5.54
N LEU A 138 -8.22 11.64 -6.07
CA LEU A 138 -7.31 10.49 -6.14
C LEU A 138 -6.32 10.72 -7.28
N ARG A 139 -5.03 10.54 -6.99
CA ARG A 139 -3.95 10.85 -7.94
C ARG A 139 -3.22 9.61 -8.42
N SER A 140 -2.73 9.68 -9.66
CA SER A 140 -1.88 8.67 -10.29
C SER A 140 -0.56 9.30 -10.72
N TYR A 141 0.45 8.46 -10.89
CA TYR A 141 1.75 8.83 -11.41
C TYR A 141 1.76 8.69 -12.94
N ASN A 142 2.13 9.76 -13.64
CA ASN A 142 2.35 9.73 -15.08
C ASN A 142 3.80 9.38 -15.38
N THR A 143 4.04 8.18 -15.92
CA THR A 143 5.37 7.67 -16.24
C THR A 143 6.06 8.42 -17.38
N VAL A 144 5.30 9.06 -18.28
CA VAL A 144 5.87 9.83 -19.41
C VAL A 144 6.40 11.18 -18.92
N SER A 145 5.62 11.91 -18.11
CA SER A 145 6.02 13.23 -17.63
C SER A 145 6.74 13.21 -16.28
N SER A 146 6.82 12.04 -15.62
CA SER A 146 7.33 11.89 -14.26
C SER A 146 6.61 12.77 -13.22
N GLN A 147 5.31 13.01 -13.42
CA GLN A 147 4.51 13.90 -12.57
C GLN A 147 3.23 13.22 -12.08
N TRP A 148 2.80 13.61 -10.88
CA TRP A 148 1.52 13.18 -10.32
C TRP A 148 0.37 13.98 -10.91
N ARG A 149 -0.66 13.30 -11.42
CA ARG A 149 -1.87 13.90 -12.00
C ARG A 149 -3.12 13.46 -11.27
N LYS A 150 -4.22 14.18 -11.48
CA LYS A 150 -5.55 13.74 -11.06
C LYS A 150 -5.97 12.53 -11.90
N GLU A 151 -6.42 11.47 -11.25
CA GLU A 151 -6.99 10.28 -11.90
C GLU A 151 -8.51 10.24 -11.71
N TYR A 152 -8.98 10.42 -10.48
CA TYR A 152 -10.41 10.47 -10.14
C TYR A 152 -10.75 11.68 -9.28
N GLU A 153 -11.94 12.23 -9.49
CA GLU A 153 -12.43 13.34 -8.67
C GLU A 153 -12.88 12.86 -7.29
N GLU A 154 -12.72 13.72 -6.28
CA GLU A 154 -13.13 13.43 -4.90
C GLU A 154 -14.62 13.03 -4.80
N SER A 155 -15.49 13.68 -5.58
CA SER A 155 -16.93 13.42 -5.62
C SER A 155 -17.24 11.98 -6.04
N TYR A 156 -16.62 11.52 -7.12
CA TYR A 156 -16.74 10.16 -7.62
C TYR A 156 -16.27 9.14 -6.57
N ILE A 157 -15.12 9.38 -5.95
CA ILE A 157 -14.59 8.48 -4.93
C ILE A 157 -15.51 8.39 -3.72
N LYS A 158 -16.10 9.50 -3.27
CA LYS A 158 -17.08 9.50 -2.17
C LYS A 158 -18.34 8.72 -2.51
N GLU A 159 -18.88 8.88 -3.71
CA GLU A 159 -20.04 8.14 -4.19
C GLU A 159 -19.77 6.63 -4.19
N VAL A 160 -18.69 6.22 -4.86
CA VAL A 160 -18.31 4.80 -4.96
C VAL A 160 -17.95 4.21 -3.60
N SER A 161 -17.38 4.98 -2.69
CA SER A 161 -17.00 4.50 -1.34
C SER A 161 -18.19 4.35 -0.40
N ASN A 162 -19.26 5.14 -0.56
CA ASN A 162 -20.42 5.15 0.34
C ASN A 162 -21.47 4.07 0.01
N GLU A 163 -21.53 3.63 -1.24
CA GLU A 163 -22.28 2.43 -1.66
C GLU A 163 -21.66 1.12 -1.11
#